data_AF-A0A1V4R4S1-F1
#
_entry.id   AF-A0A1V4R4S1-F1
#
_cell.length_a   1.000
_cell.length_b   1.000
_cell.length_c   1.000
_cell.angle_alpha   90.00
_cell.angle_beta   90.00
_cell.angle_gamma   90.00
#
_symmetry.space_group_name_H-M   'P 1'
#
loop_
_entity.id
_entity.type
_entity.pdbx_description
1 polymer ?
#
loop_
_entity_poly.entity_id
_entity_poly.type
_entity_poly.pdbx_seq_one_letter_code
_entity_poly.pdbx_strand_id
1 'polypeptide(L)'
;MKRYVLIAAMFLCSSLSGEIIKADKLVKKAQKTLESSTINTKDLVSLLSKKPNTKIIDIRTKADIVQDGGFIKANKVINIPRDKLEFIISDEVDMDEVFVVHCLNGNRSALASVRLKNMGYKNLLYYKESFEVWRQNKLPVSSLDKDTNSILYSKVKKVAKNIYTSIGRTSPSTYENSGHNNNLGFVIGNKAVMVWNAGANYLLAKALHEEIKKITKLPVKYVLLENSQGHAMLGSNYWKEQGAKIVAHKIAKEEIKNKKNDKTFLEKRANRMKDKLSFTKIVLPDIVFDTKKEFDLGGIKVEARYFGYAHEHSDIALWIPKQKVIFAGDLAFNQRLLPIFEITEVPKWLQAWEKFAKLKPKIVVPGHGDVTNMKTVTKYTKDYLIHLQSSIQKIIDDGGDQTDAYKIDMRAFEHLDTYRELGRQNIGVLFRQMEFQ
;
A
#
# COMPACT_ATOMS: atom_id res chain seq x y z
N MET A 1 27.37 -22.18 84.44
CA MET A 1 25.90 -22.27 84.31
C MET A 1 25.35 -20.99 83.68
N LYS A 2 24.97 -21.02 82.40
CA LYS A 2 23.96 -20.14 81.80
C LYS A 2 23.38 -20.88 80.58
N ARG A 3 22.06 -21.06 80.60
CA ARG A 3 21.26 -21.93 79.73
C ARG A 3 21.19 -21.37 78.30
N TYR A 4 21.40 -22.21 77.29
CA TYR A 4 20.98 -21.94 75.91
C TYR A 4 19.52 -22.37 75.74
N VAL A 5 18.66 -21.45 75.31
CA VAL A 5 17.29 -21.75 74.87
C VAL A 5 17.35 -21.99 73.36
N LEU A 6 17.08 -23.23 72.93
CA LEU A 6 16.87 -23.57 71.54
C LEU A 6 15.46 -23.10 71.13
N ILE A 7 15.36 -22.15 70.19
CA ILE A 7 14.10 -21.81 69.53
C ILE A 7 13.99 -22.70 68.29
N ALA A 8 13.07 -23.66 68.31
CA ALA A 8 12.72 -24.46 67.14
C ALA A 8 11.79 -23.65 66.22
N ALA A 9 12.29 -23.23 65.06
CA ALA A 9 11.47 -22.66 64.01
C ALA A 9 10.80 -23.79 63.21
N MET A 10 9.51 -24.01 63.42
CA MET A 10 8.69 -24.85 62.53
C MET A 10 8.54 -24.15 61.18
N PHE A 11 9.19 -24.66 60.14
CA PHE A 11 8.83 -24.34 58.76
C PHE A 11 7.52 -25.05 58.41
N LEU A 12 6.39 -24.31 58.46
CA LEU A 12 5.18 -24.72 57.77
C LEU A 12 5.43 -24.64 56.27
N CYS A 13 5.76 -25.78 55.67
CA CYS A 13 5.73 -25.96 54.23
C CYS A 13 4.25 -26.01 53.81
N SER A 14 3.65 -24.86 53.55
CA SER A 14 2.34 -24.79 52.90
C SER A 14 2.51 -25.30 51.48
N SER A 15 1.93 -26.46 51.18
CA SER A 15 1.78 -26.94 49.82
C SER A 15 1.00 -25.89 49.02
N LEU A 16 1.69 -25.13 48.15
CA LEU A 16 1.02 -24.33 47.13
C LEU A 16 0.40 -25.30 46.12
N SER A 17 -0.85 -25.70 46.39
CA SER A 17 -1.74 -26.14 45.33
C SER A 17 -2.06 -24.91 44.47
N GLY A 18 -1.19 -24.62 43.50
CA GLY A 18 -1.42 -23.56 42.53
C GLY A 18 -2.69 -23.89 41.72
N GLU A 19 -3.80 -23.27 42.07
CA GLU A 19 -5.04 -23.38 41.33
C GLU A 19 -4.78 -22.93 39.88
N ILE A 20 -5.11 -23.77 38.89
CA ILE A 20 -4.90 -23.43 37.47
C ILE A 20 -5.77 -22.21 37.14
N ILE A 21 -5.13 -21.05 36.95
CA ILE A 21 -5.83 -19.83 36.58
C ILE A 21 -6.18 -19.92 35.09
N LYS A 22 -7.48 -20.01 34.79
CA LYS A 22 -8.00 -19.99 33.43
C LYS A 22 -7.79 -18.63 32.77
N ALA A 23 -7.65 -18.64 31.44
CA ALA A 23 -7.39 -17.44 30.66
C ALA A 23 -8.49 -16.36 30.79
N ASP A 24 -9.75 -16.75 30.92
CA ASP A 24 -10.87 -15.83 31.11
C ASP A 24 -10.76 -15.03 32.43
N LYS A 25 -10.33 -15.68 33.52
CA LYS A 25 -10.05 -15.01 34.80
C LYS A 25 -8.91 -13.99 34.64
N LEU A 26 -7.83 -14.34 33.93
CA LEU A 26 -6.71 -13.44 33.67
C LEU A 26 -7.15 -12.22 32.85
N VAL A 27 -7.94 -12.44 31.80
CA VAL A 27 -8.46 -11.37 30.94
C VAL A 27 -9.38 -10.44 31.71
N LYS A 28 -10.34 -10.97 32.50
CA LYS A 28 -11.23 -10.13 33.33
C LYS A 28 -10.44 -9.28 34.32
N LYS A 29 -9.44 -9.87 34.99
CA LYS A 29 -8.54 -9.13 35.89
C LYS A 29 -7.80 -8.02 35.14
N ALA A 30 -7.23 -8.32 33.97
CA ALA A 30 -6.53 -7.33 33.16
C ALA A 30 -7.44 -6.20 32.69
N GLN A 31 -8.66 -6.51 32.23
CA GLN A 31 -9.65 -5.52 31.82
C GLN A 31 -10.03 -4.59 32.98
N LYS A 32 -10.23 -5.13 34.19
CA LYS A 32 -10.48 -4.33 35.40
C LYS A 32 -9.33 -3.38 35.71
N THR A 33 -8.08 -3.86 35.63
CA THR A 33 -6.88 -3.01 35.80
C THR A 33 -6.77 -1.88 34.76
N LEU A 34 -7.41 -2.04 33.61
CA LEU A 34 -7.33 -1.10 32.47
C LEU A 34 -8.54 -0.18 32.35
N GLU A 35 -9.51 -0.22 33.27
CA GLU A 35 -10.74 0.59 33.17
C GLU A 35 -10.45 2.08 32.96
N SER A 36 -9.49 2.65 33.69
CA SER A 36 -9.07 4.06 33.58
C SER A 36 -8.29 4.40 32.32
N SER A 37 -7.90 3.41 31.52
CA SER A 37 -7.15 3.59 30.27
C SER A 37 -7.88 2.94 29.08
N THR A 38 -9.20 2.76 29.19
CA THR A 38 -10.02 2.22 28.10
C THR A 38 -10.49 3.33 27.17
N ILE A 39 -10.52 3.04 25.88
CA ILE A 39 -11.17 3.88 24.86
C ILE A 39 -12.27 3.08 24.15
N ASN A 40 -13.40 3.71 23.86
CA ASN A 40 -14.48 3.12 23.04
C ASN A 40 -14.36 3.56 21.57
N THR A 41 -15.19 3.00 20.70
CA THR A 41 -15.17 3.21 19.24
C THR A 41 -15.40 4.67 18.89
N LYS A 42 -16.40 5.31 19.51
CA LYS A 42 -16.77 6.71 19.24
C LYS A 42 -15.63 7.66 19.61
N ASP A 43 -15.02 7.44 20.76
CA ASP A 43 -13.90 8.24 21.25
C ASP A 43 -12.63 7.97 20.45
N LEU A 44 -12.41 6.74 19.99
CA LEU A 44 -11.29 6.41 19.09
C LEU A 44 -11.44 7.12 17.73
N VAL A 45 -12.63 7.13 17.14
CA VAL A 45 -12.90 7.87 15.90
C VAL A 45 -12.67 9.37 16.10
N SER A 46 -13.13 9.93 17.22
CA SER A 46 -12.90 11.33 17.58
C SER A 46 -11.41 11.63 17.79
N LEU A 47 -10.67 10.74 18.46
CA LEU A 47 -9.24 10.84 18.67
C LEU A 47 -8.49 10.86 17.34
N LEU A 48 -8.78 9.92 16.43
CA LEU A 48 -8.15 9.87 15.11
C LEU A 48 -8.53 11.05 14.22
N SER A 49 -9.68 11.67 14.45
CA SER A 49 -10.05 12.90 13.73
C SER A 49 -9.26 14.12 14.23
N LYS A 50 -9.03 14.21 15.55
CA LYS A 50 -8.30 15.34 16.18
C LYS A 50 -6.78 15.18 16.13
N LYS A 51 -6.31 13.93 16.26
CA LYS A 51 -4.91 13.52 16.28
C LYS A 51 -4.73 12.40 15.26
N PRO A 52 -4.72 12.73 13.96
CA PRO A 52 -4.69 11.74 12.88
C PRO A 52 -3.45 10.84 12.91
N ASN A 53 -2.37 11.30 13.56
CA ASN A 53 -1.14 10.54 13.72
C ASN A 53 -1.03 9.71 15.01
N THR A 54 -2.10 9.55 15.80
CA THR A 54 -2.08 8.63 16.94
C THR A 54 -1.76 7.21 16.48
N LYS A 55 -0.73 6.59 17.08
CA LYS A 55 -0.30 5.21 16.77
C LYS A 55 -1.35 4.20 17.25
N ILE A 56 -1.70 3.26 16.37
CA ILE A 56 -2.55 2.11 16.66
C ILE A 56 -1.71 0.85 16.53
N ILE A 57 -1.57 0.12 17.63
CA ILE A 57 -0.84 -1.14 17.71
C ILE A 57 -1.83 -2.30 17.60
N ASP A 58 -1.78 -3.01 16.48
CA ASP A 58 -2.51 -4.25 16.27
C ASP A 58 -1.62 -5.43 16.66
N ILE A 59 -1.98 -6.12 17.74
CA ILE A 59 -1.16 -7.22 18.29
C ILE A 59 -1.51 -8.60 17.73
N ARG A 60 -2.36 -8.66 16.70
CA ARG A 60 -2.70 -9.91 16.01
C ARG A 60 -1.53 -10.39 15.16
N THR A 61 -1.53 -11.67 14.81
CA THR A 61 -0.60 -12.15 13.78
C THR A 61 -1.02 -11.61 12.41
N LYS A 62 -0.11 -11.60 11.43
CA LYS A 62 -0.50 -11.25 10.05
C LYS A 62 -1.57 -12.18 9.48
N ALA A 63 -1.50 -13.47 9.82
CA ALA A 63 -2.49 -14.46 9.38
C ALA A 63 -3.89 -14.13 9.94
N ASP A 64 -3.97 -13.80 11.23
CA ASP A 64 -5.20 -13.35 11.86
C ASP A 64 -5.73 -12.07 11.19
N ILE A 65 -4.89 -11.06 10.95
CA ILE A 65 -5.31 -9.80 10.29
C ILE A 65 -5.94 -10.09 8.93
N VAL A 66 -5.33 -10.99 8.16
CA VAL A 66 -5.85 -11.41 6.85
C VAL A 66 -7.18 -12.15 7.00
N GLN A 67 -7.26 -13.14 7.89
CA GLN A 67 -8.47 -13.93 8.13
C GLN A 67 -9.64 -13.10 8.67
N ASP A 68 -9.35 -12.15 9.55
CA ASP A 68 -10.33 -11.28 10.21
C ASP A 68 -10.80 -10.13 9.29
N GLY A 69 -10.34 -10.07 8.04
CA GLY A 69 -10.79 -9.08 7.06
C GLY A 69 -10.11 -7.71 7.18
N GLY A 70 -8.91 -7.64 7.74
CA GLY A 70 -8.06 -6.46 7.76
C GLY A 70 -7.76 -5.91 9.15
N PHE A 71 -7.40 -4.62 9.20
CA PHE A 71 -7.05 -3.85 10.39
C PHE A 71 -7.67 -2.44 10.33
N ILE A 72 -7.73 -1.76 11.47
CA ILE A 72 -8.31 -0.40 11.57
C ILE A 72 -7.60 0.53 10.59
N LYS A 73 -8.32 1.23 9.71
CA LYS A 73 -7.70 2.21 8.82
C LYS A 73 -7.43 3.52 9.59
N ALA A 74 -6.15 3.82 9.81
CA ALA A 74 -5.65 5.05 10.40
C ALA A 74 -4.28 5.41 9.79
N ASN A 75 -3.80 6.65 9.96
CA ASN A 75 -2.52 7.09 9.36
C ASN A 75 -1.32 6.30 9.92
N LYS A 76 -1.41 5.81 11.17
CA LYS A 76 -0.30 5.22 11.91
C LYS A 76 -0.72 3.90 12.54
N VAL A 77 -0.77 2.82 11.73
CA VAL A 77 -1.04 1.47 12.24
C VAL A 77 0.25 0.65 12.19
N ILE A 78 0.55 0.00 13.31
CA ILE A 78 1.77 -0.79 13.50
C ILE A 78 1.33 -2.19 13.94
N ASN A 79 1.72 -3.22 13.19
CA ASN A 79 1.44 -4.60 13.57
C ASN A 79 2.62 -5.18 14.34
N ILE A 80 2.44 -5.37 15.65
CA ILE A 80 3.43 -6.03 16.51
C ILE A 80 2.75 -7.26 17.13
N PRO A 81 2.89 -8.45 16.53
CA PRO A 81 2.29 -9.68 17.05
C PRO A 81 2.60 -9.86 18.53
N ARG A 82 1.61 -10.36 19.30
CA ARG A 82 1.71 -10.46 20.76
C ARG A 82 3.00 -11.11 21.24
N ASP A 83 3.50 -12.13 20.55
CA ASP A 83 4.72 -12.88 20.86
C ASP A 83 6.02 -12.04 20.73
N LYS A 84 5.98 -10.93 20.00
CA LYS A 84 7.12 -10.04 19.77
C LYS A 84 7.02 -8.70 20.50
N LEU A 85 5.90 -8.44 21.17
CA LEU A 85 5.54 -7.12 21.67
C LEU A 85 6.61 -6.53 22.57
N GLU A 86 7.07 -7.29 23.57
CA GLU A 86 8.03 -6.83 24.56
C GLU A 86 9.40 -6.47 23.97
N PHE A 87 9.72 -7.00 22.80
CA PHE A 87 11.05 -6.86 22.17
C PHE A 87 11.12 -5.73 21.15
N ILE A 88 9.98 -5.27 20.62
CA ILE A 88 9.94 -4.35 19.46
C ILE A 88 9.22 -3.03 19.80
N ILE A 89 8.38 -3.00 20.83
CA ILE A 89 7.53 -1.83 21.11
C ILE A 89 8.32 -0.53 21.31
N SER A 90 9.52 -0.59 21.87
CA SER A 90 10.39 0.58 22.08
C SER A 90 10.92 1.22 20.80
N ASP A 91 10.98 0.46 19.71
CA ASP A 91 11.41 0.98 18.40
C ASP A 91 10.29 1.77 17.72
N GLU A 92 9.05 1.55 18.18
CA GLU A 92 7.84 2.01 17.51
C GLU A 92 7.08 3.06 18.30
N VAL A 93 7.21 3.11 19.63
CA VAL A 93 6.45 4.00 20.53
C VAL A 93 7.34 4.52 21.66
N ASP A 94 7.37 5.84 21.84
CA ASP A 94 8.07 6.46 22.97
C ASP A 94 7.26 6.30 24.27
N MET A 95 7.91 6.21 25.44
CA MET A 95 7.23 5.93 26.72
C MET A 95 6.12 6.93 27.09
N ASP A 96 6.30 8.19 26.70
CA ASP A 96 5.35 9.28 26.99
C ASP A 96 4.33 9.51 25.86
N GLU A 97 4.42 8.77 24.76
CA GLU A 97 3.50 8.92 23.64
C GLU A 97 2.12 8.31 23.96
N VAL A 98 1.05 8.98 23.52
CA VAL A 98 -0.31 8.41 23.57
C VAL A 98 -0.53 7.50 22.36
N PHE A 99 -0.83 6.23 22.60
CA PHE A 99 -1.07 5.23 21.57
C PHE A 99 -2.20 4.26 21.96
N VAL A 100 -2.78 3.59 20.98
CA VAL A 100 -3.92 2.69 21.14
C VAL A 100 -3.48 1.25 20.90
N VAL A 101 -3.91 0.30 21.73
CA VAL A 101 -3.62 -1.14 21.54
C VAL A 101 -4.93 -1.92 21.37
N HIS A 102 -4.98 -2.77 20.35
CA HIS A 102 -6.14 -3.63 20.11
C HIS A 102 -5.76 -5.01 19.56
N CYS A 103 -6.72 -5.94 19.62
CA CYS A 103 -6.69 -7.19 18.87
C CYS A 103 -8.05 -7.39 18.18
N LEU A 104 -8.48 -8.64 17.98
CA LEU A 104 -9.79 -8.96 17.41
C LEU A 104 -10.95 -8.58 18.36
N ASN A 105 -10.94 -9.14 19.58
CA ASN A 105 -12.05 -9.08 20.53
C ASN A 105 -11.67 -8.54 21.93
N GLY A 106 -10.54 -7.81 22.04
CA GLY A 106 -10.07 -7.19 23.29
C GLY A 106 -9.30 -8.09 24.25
N ASN A 107 -9.43 -9.43 24.16
CA ASN A 107 -8.86 -10.32 25.17
C ASN A 107 -7.32 -10.31 25.18
N ARG A 108 -6.69 -10.45 24.01
CA ARG A 108 -5.23 -10.44 23.89
C ARG A 108 -4.66 -9.07 24.21
N SER A 109 -5.34 -8.01 23.77
CA SER A 109 -4.89 -6.64 23.97
C SER A 109 -5.03 -6.20 25.43
N ALA A 110 -5.97 -6.73 26.20
CA ALA A 110 -6.02 -6.51 27.63
C ALA A 110 -4.75 -7.03 28.34
N LEU A 111 -4.36 -8.28 28.07
CA LEU A 111 -3.16 -8.87 28.66
C LEU A 111 -1.88 -8.14 28.22
N ALA A 112 -1.79 -7.80 26.93
CA ALA A 112 -0.69 -7.00 26.38
C ALA A 112 -0.59 -5.62 27.03
N SER A 113 -1.72 -4.93 27.18
CA SER A 113 -1.78 -3.58 27.72
C SER A 113 -1.34 -3.54 29.19
N VAL A 114 -1.72 -4.53 30.01
CA VAL A 114 -1.19 -4.65 31.38
C VAL A 114 0.32 -4.86 31.35
N ARG A 115 0.82 -5.71 30.46
CA ARG A 115 2.26 -5.94 30.35
C ARG A 115 3.03 -4.68 29.95
N LEU A 116 2.53 -3.92 28.98
CA LEU A 116 3.11 -2.65 28.56
C LEU A 116 3.09 -1.60 29.68
N LYS A 117 2.00 -1.51 30.45
CA LYS A 117 1.98 -0.64 31.64
C LYS A 117 3.06 -1.03 32.65
N ASN A 118 3.26 -2.33 32.89
CA ASN A 118 4.32 -2.82 33.77
C ASN A 118 5.74 -2.55 33.22
N MET A 119 5.87 -2.36 31.90
CA MET A 119 7.12 -1.95 31.25
C MET A 119 7.32 -0.43 31.26
N GLY A 120 6.37 0.37 31.76
CA GLY A 120 6.48 1.82 31.90
C GLY A 120 5.64 2.66 30.93
N TYR A 121 4.91 2.04 29.99
CA TYR A 121 4.06 2.77 29.03
C TYR A 121 2.77 3.26 29.71
N LYS A 122 2.79 4.48 30.24
CA LYS A 122 1.69 5.05 31.05
C LYS A 122 0.54 5.60 30.20
N ASN A 123 0.82 6.07 28.99
CA ASN A 123 -0.12 6.78 28.10
C ASN A 123 -0.81 5.85 27.08
N LEU A 124 -0.82 4.55 27.35
CA LEU A 124 -1.50 3.54 26.55
C LEU A 124 -3.03 3.66 26.71
N LEU A 125 -3.75 3.54 25.58
CA LEU A 125 -5.20 3.40 25.50
C LEU A 125 -5.58 2.00 25.03
N TYR A 126 -6.25 1.22 25.88
CA TYR A 126 -6.78 -0.09 25.57
C TYR A 126 -8.13 0.04 24.83
N TYR A 127 -8.18 -0.35 23.55
CA TYR A 127 -9.42 -0.32 22.78
C TYR A 127 -10.24 -1.59 23.03
N LYS A 128 -11.10 -1.54 24.05
CA LYS A 128 -11.85 -2.70 24.58
C LYS A 128 -12.83 -3.30 23.57
N GLU A 129 -13.56 -2.45 22.85
CA GLU A 129 -14.54 -2.88 21.84
C GLU A 129 -13.86 -3.52 20.63
N SER A 130 -12.58 -3.17 20.39
CA SER A 130 -11.68 -3.86 19.47
C SER A 130 -12.18 -3.92 18.02
N PHE A 131 -11.52 -4.75 17.21
CA PHE A 131 -11.71 -4.74 15.76
C PHE A 131 -13.07 -5.32 15.31
N GLU A 132 -13.63 -6.28 16.05
CA GLU A 132 -14.97 -6.82 15.74
C GLU A 132 -16.04 -5.73 15.75
N VAL A 133 -16.10 -4.91 16.81
CA VAL A 133 -17.05 -3.81 16.92
C VAL A 133 -16.77 -2.71 15.90
N TRP A 134 -15.49 -2.42 15.62
CA TRP A 134 -15.09 -1.49 14.55
C TRP A 134 -15.69 -1.90 13.19
N ARG A 135 -15.60 -3.19 12.86
CA ARG A 135 -16.18 -3.76 11.64
C ARG A 135 -17.71 -3.78 11.64
N GLN A 136 -18.35 -4.13 12.76
CA GLN A 136 -19.80 -4.11 12.90
C GLN A 136 -20.37 -2.71 12.66
N ASN A 137 -19.67 -1.67 13.13
CA ASN A 137 -19.99 -0.27 12.86
C ASN A 137 -19.64 0.20 11.44
N LYS A 138 -19.17 -0.70 10.56
CA LYS A 138 -18.78 -0.41 9.16
C LYS A 138 -17.76 0.74 9.03
N LEU A 139 -16.91 0.90 10.04
CA LEU A 139 -15.87 1.92 10.02
C LEU A 139 -14.73 1.54 9.05
N PRO A 140 -13.93 2.51 8.59
CA PRO A 140 -12.88 2.26 7.60
C PRO A 140 -11.86 1.18 8.05
N VAL A 141 -11.62 0.21 7.17
CA VAL A 141 -10.68 -0.90 7.37
C VAL A 141 -9.68 -0.93 6.21
N SER A 142 -8.43 -1.27 6.51
CA SER A 142 -7.38 -1.56 5.54
C SER A 142 -7.08 -3.06 5.56
N SER A 143 -6.71 -3.66 4.42
CA SER A 143 -6.33 -5.08 4.38
C SER A 143 -4.92 -5.29 3.84
N LEU A 144 -4.24 -6.29 4.38
CA LEU A 144 -2.99 -6.82 3.83
C LEU A 144 -3.25 -7.57 2.51
N ASP A 145 -4.43 -8.17 2.38
CA ASP A 145 -4.97 -8.84 1.20
C ASP A 145 -6.52 -8.79 1.23
N LYS A 146 -7.19 -8.18 0.23
CA LYS A 146 -8.67 -8.08 0.24
C LYS A 146 -9.33 -9.33 -0.34
N ASP A 147 -8.61 -10.21 -1.03
CA ASP A 147 -9.17 -11.45 -1.56
C ASP A 147 -8.23 -12.63 -1.28
N THR A 148 -8.35 -13.19 -0.08
CA THR A 148 -7.50 -14.28 0.42
C THR A 148 -7.62 -15.58 -0.37
N ASN A 149 -8.64 -15.69 -1.21
CA ASN A 149 -8.87 -16.85 -2.08
C ASN A 149 -8.27 -16.65 -3.49
N SER A 150 -7.58 -15.53 -3.72
CA SER A 150 -6.98 -15.17 -4.99
C SER A 150 -5.55 -14.66 -4.81
N ILE A 151 -4.73 -14.79 -5.85
CA ILE A 151 -3.42 -14.12 -5.90
C ILE A 151 -3.62 -12.60 -6.12
N LEU A 152 -4.76 -12.18 -6.68
CA LEU A 152 -5.13 -10.78 -6.81
C LEU A 152 -5.44 -10.21 -5.42
N TYR A 153 -4.77 -9.12 -5.06
CA TYR A 153 -5.13 -8.35 -3.86
C TYR A 153 -6.62 -7.96 -3.77
N SER A 154 -7.30 -7.73 -4.89
CA SER A 154 -8.72 -7.38 -4.92
C SER A 154 -9.42 -8.02 -6.11
N LYS A 155 -10.70 -8.36 -5.94
CA LYS A 155 -11.54 -8.82 -7.05
C LYS A 155 -11.63 -7.78 -8.15
N VAL A 156 -11.87 -8.28 -9.36
CA VAL A 156 -12.18 -7.43 -10.51
C VAL A 156 -13.49 -6.69 -10.25
N LYS A 157 -13.49 -5.38 -10.48
CA LYS A 157 -14.69 -4.53 -10.46
C LYS A 157 -14.91 -3.86 -11.82
N LYS A 158 -16.18 -3.66 -12.15
CA LYS A 158 -16.59 -2.95 -13.36
C LYS A 158 -16.39 -1.44 -13.18
N VAL A 159 -15.70 -0.81 -14.12
CA VAL A 159 -15.45 0.65 -14.18
C VAL A 159 -16.50 1.33 -15.05
N ALA A 160 -16.74 0.75 -16.24
CA ALA A 160 -17.73 1.20 -17.21
C ALA A 160 -18.16 0.00 -18.07
N LYS A 161 -19.04 0.23 -19.07
CA LYS A 161 -19.41 -0.83 -20.02
C LYS A 161 -18.16 -1.40 -20.69
N ASN A 162 -17.92 -2.69 -20.47
CA ASN A 162 -16.78 -3.47 -20.97
C ASN A 162 -15.40 -3.01 -20.49
N ILE A 163 -15.32 -2.25 -19.39
CA ILE A 163 -14.06 -1.78 -18.82
C ILE A 163 -14.01 -2.19 -17.36
N TYR A 164 -12.93 -2.85 -16.97
CA TYR A 164 -12.77 -3.46 -15.66
C TYR A 164 -11.40 -3.14 -15.06
N THR A 165 -11.31 -3.21 -13.74
CA THR A 165 -10.04 -3.09 -13.02
C THR A 165 -10.04 -3.98 -11.78
N SER A 166 -8.87 -4.54 -11.47
CA SER A 166 -8.56 -5.11 -10.17
C SER A 166 -7.63 -4.11 -9.47
N ILE A 167 -8.06 -3.62 -8.31
CA ILE A 167 -7.34 -2.55 -7.59
C ILE A 167 -6.17 -3.15 -6.84
N GLY A 168 -4.99 -2.59 -7.03
CA GLY A 168 -3.79 -2.97 -6.29
C GLY A 168 -3.79 -2.41 -4.86
N ARG A 169 -2.98 -3.02 -3.99
CA ARG A 169 -2.73 -2.47 -2.66
C ARG A 169 -1.93 -1.18 -2.79
N THR A 170 -2.43 -0.11 -2.23
CA THR A 170 -1.75 1.21 -2.23
C THR A 170 -0.38 1.21 -1.54
N SER A 171 -0.12 0.27 -0.63
CA SER A 171 1.20 0.07 -0.01
C SER A 171 2.25 -0.53 -0.96
N PRO A 172 3.53 -0.65 -0.55
CA PRO A 172 4.53 -1.34 -1.35
C PRO A 172 4.19 -2.81 -1.60
N SER A 173 4.85 -3.41 -2.60
CA SER A 173 4.77 -4.84 -2.89
C SER A 173 5.26 -5.64 -1.68
N THR A 174 4.47 -6.62 -1.26
CA THR A 174 4.80 -7.58 -0.21
C THR A 174 4.48 -8.99 -0.68
N TYR A 175 4.83 -9.99 0.13
CA TYR A 175 4.43 -11.37 -0.13
C TYR A 175 2.90 -11.50 -0.12
N GLU A 176 2.24 -10.91 0.88
CA GLU A 176 0.80 -11.03 1.10
C GLU A 176 0.00 -10.49 -0.09
N ASN A 177 0.32 -9.30 -0.60
CA ASN A 177 -0.37 -8.73 -1.76
C ASN A 177 0.09 -9.30 -3.11
N SER A 178 0.96 -10.31 -3.14
CA SER A 178 1.50 -10.91 -4.36
C SER A 178 2.22 -9.91 -5.29
N GLY A 179 2.66 -8.77 -4.76
CA GLY A 179 3.17 -7.65 -5.55
C GLY A 179 2.11 -6.88 -6.33
N HIS A 180 0.82 -7.20 -6.19
CA HIS A 180 -0.30 -6.47 -6.77
C HIS A 180 -0.50 -5.15 -6.02
N ASN A 181 0.36 -4.19 -6.30
CA ASN A 181 0.32 -2.86 -5.71
C ASN A 181 -0.18 -1.79 -6.68
N ASN A 182 -0.06 -1.97 -8.00
CA ASN A 182 -0.65 -1.10 -9.01
C ASN A 182 -2.02 -1.62 -9.48
N ASN A 183 -2.77 -0.80 -10.20
CA ASN A 183 -4.04 -1.22 -10.79
C ASN A 183 -3.81 -2.06 -12.04
N LEU A 184 -4.40 -3.25 -12.05
CA LEU A 184 -4.55 -4.08 -13.23
C LEU A 184 -5.89 -3.78 -13.89
N GLY A 185 -5.97 -3.79 -15.21
CA GLY A 185 -7.18 -3.43 -15.94
C GLY A 185 -7.38 -4.24 -17.20
N PHE A 186 -8.59 -4.20 -17.74
CA PHE A 186 -8.84 -4.72 -19.09
C PHE A 186 -10.08 -4.11 -19.74
N VAL A 187 -10.04 -4.09 -21.08
CA VAL A 187 -11.09 -3.58 -21.96
C VAL A 187 -11.51 -4.72 -22.89
N ILE A 188 -12.83 -4.99 -22.94
CA ILE A 188 -13.41 -6.05 -23.78
C ILE A 188 -14.09 -5.44 -25.01
N GLY A 189 -13.50 -5.62 -26.20
CA GLY A 189 -14.22 -5.33 -27.45
C GLY A 189 -15.00 -6.55 -27.95
N ASN A 190 -15.44 -6.53 -29.20
CA ASN A 190 -16.18 -7.65 -29.80
C ASN A 190 -15.27 -8.73 -30.40
N LYS A 191 -13.97 -8.45 -30.59
CA LYS A 191 -13.00 -9.36 -31.22
C LYS A 191 -11.85 -9.75 -30.30
N ALA A 192 -11.51 -8.91 -29.33
CA ALA A 192 -10.37 -9.14 -28.45
C ALA A 192 -10.52 -8.42 -27.11
N VAL A 193 -9.74 -8.89 -26.14
CA VAL A 193 -9.47 -8.21 -24.87
C VAL A 193 -8.10 -7.53 -24.93
N MET A 194 -8.02 -6.32 -24.39
CA MET A 194 -6.76 -5.65 -24.06
C MET A 194 -6.60 -5.58 -22.56
N VAL A 195 -5.43 -5.96 -22.05
CA VAL A 195 -5.07 -5.86 -20.63
C VAL A 195 -4.18 -4.62 -20.41
N TRP A 196 -4.42 -3.94 -19.30
CA TRP A 196 -3.62 -2.87 -18.75
C TRP A 196 -2.79 -3.42 -17.59
N ASN A 197 -1.46 -3.32 -17.73
CA ASN A 197 -0.43 -3.90 -16.87
C ASN A 197 -0.41 -5.44 -16.87
N ALA A 198 0.79 -6.01 -17.04
CA ALA A 198 0.99 -7.46 -17.05
C ALA A 198 0.97 -8.08 -15.65
N GLY A 199 1.16 -7.26 -14.60
CA GLY A 199 1.27 -7.70 -13.21
C GLY A 199 2.71 -7.91 -12.75
N ALA A 200 2.88 -8.05 -11.43
CA ALA A 200 4.17 -8.13 -10.75
C ALA A 200 4.88 -9.49 -10.86
N ASN A 201 4.22 -10.52 -11.36
CA ASN A 201 4.76 -11.86 -11.56
C ASN A 201 3.82 -12.71 -12.42
N TYR A 202 4.31 -13.89 -12.81
CA TYR A 202 3.58 -14.87 -13.62
C TYR A 202 2.25 -15.30 -13.01
N LEU A 203 2.23 -15.59 -11.70
CA LEU A 203 1.04 -16.13 -11.02
C LEU A 203 -0.06 -15.08 -10.88
N LEU A 204 0.31 -13.81 -10.68
CA LEU A 204 -0.64 -12.70 -10.65
C LEU A 204 -1.25 -12.45 -12.03
N ALA A 205 -0.43 -12.49 -13.09
CA ALA A 205 -0.90 -12.41 -14.47
C ALA A 205 -1.91 -13.52 -14.78
N LYS A 206 -1.58 -14.76 -14.39
CA LYS A 206 -2.47 -15.92 -14.51
C LYS A 206 -3.78 -15.71 -13.76
N ALA A 207 -3.73 -15.25 -12.52
CA ALA A 207 -4.94 -15.01 -11.72
C ALA A 207 -5.85 -13.95 -12.36
N LEU A 208 -5.30 -12.86 -12.91
CA LEU A 208 -6.09 -11.88 -13.66
C LEU A 208 -6.74 -12.50 -14.89
N HIS A 209 -6.01 -13.33 -15.64
CA HIS A 209 -6.56 -13.98 -16.84
C HIS A 209 -7.70 -14.94 -16.50
N GLU A 210 -7.61 -15.68 -15.40
CA GLU A 210 -8.72 -16.52 -14.94
C GLU A 210 -9.97 -15.70 -14.59
N GLU A 211 -9.84 -14.50 -14.03
CA GLU A 211 -10.97 -13.58 -13.85
C GLU A 211 -11.54 -13.08 -15.19
N ILE A 212 -10.69 -12.79 -16.18
CA ILE A 212 -11.13 -12.39 -17.52
C ILE A 212 -11.95 -13.52 -18.18
N LYS A 213 -11.49 -14.77 -18.09
CA LYS A 213 -12.17 -15.95 -18.66
C LYS A 213 -13.56 -16.18 -18.08
N LYS A 214 -13.79 -15.80 -16.81
CA LYS A 214 -15.12 -15.85 -16.19
C LYS A 214 -16.10 -14.85 -16.80
N ILE A 215 -15.60 -13.77 -17.41
CA ILE A 215 -16.40 -12.68 -17.97
C ILE A 215 -16.57 -12.81 -19.49
N THR A 216 -15.57 -13.34 -20.20
CA THR A 216 -15.59 -13.45 -21.66
C THR A 216 -14.76 -14.62 -22.18
N LYS A 217 -15.16 -15.17 -23.33
CA LYS A 217 -14.42 -16.20 -24.09
C LYS A 217 -13.44 -15.60 -25.12
N LEU A 218 -13.42 -14.27 -25.28
CA LEU A 218 -12.56 -13.61 -26.26
C LEU A 218 -11.08 -13.70 -25.84
N PRO A 219 -10.14 -13.83 -26.80
CA PRO A 219 -8.72 -13.91 -26.50
C PRO A 219 -8.18 -12.56 -26.03
N VAL A 220 -7.24 -12.60 -25.09
CA VAL A 220 -6.39 -11.45 -24.76
C VAL A 220 -5.36 -11.29 -25.86
N LYS A 221 -5.49 -10.24 -26.68
CA LYS A 221 -4.61 -10.00 -27.83
C LYS A 221 -3.47 -9.05 -27.51
N TYR A 222 -3.69 -8.12 -26.60
CA TYR A 222 -2.73 -7.07 -26.25
C TYR A 222 -2.62 -6.90 -24.75
N VAL A 223 -1.40 -6.71 -24.26
CA VAL A 223 -1.11 -6.29 -22.88
C VAL A 223 -0.25 -5.05 -22.93
N LEU A 224 -0.76 -3.94 -22.40
CA LEU A 224 -0.06 -2.66 -22.36
C LEU A 224 0.65 -2.52 -21.03
N LEU A 225 1.90 -2.09 -21.05
CA LEU A 225 2.69 -1.79 -19.87
C LEU A 225 2.65 -0.28 -19.63
N GLU A 226 2.21 0.16 -18.45
CA GLU A 226 2.18 1.59 -18.12
C GLU A 226 3.58 2.21 -18.12
N ASN A 227 4.58 1.47 -17.67
CA ASN A 227 6.00 1.81 -17.67
C ASN A 227 6.85 0.53 -17.56
N SER A 228 8.14 0.65 -17.22
CA SER A 228 9.04 -0.50 -17.07
C SER A 228 9.12 -1.04 -15.63
N GLN A 229 8.27 -0.59 -14.71
CA GLN A 229 8.32 -1.03 -13.32
C GLN A 229 7.88 -2.47 -13.15
N GLY A 230 8.44 -3.13 -12.13
CA GLY A 230 8.26 -4.56 -11.92
C GLY A 230 6.79 -4.96 -11.76
N HIS A 231 5.99 -4.14 -11.08
CA HIS A 231 4.56 -4.38 -10.91
C HIS A 231 3.75 -4.30 -12.21
N ALA A 232 4.25 -3.56 -13.20
CA ALA A 232 3.62 -3.42 -14.50
C ALA A 232 4.07 -4.52 -15.46
N MET A 233 5.36 -4.90 -15.46
CA MET A 233 5.95 -5.66 -16.57
C MET A 233 6.27 -7.13 -16.29
N LEU A 234 6.44 -7.56 -15.04
CA LEU A 234 7.03 -8.87 -14.74
C LEU A 234 6.16 -10.06 -15.12
N GLY A 235 4.83 -9.91 -15.14
CA GLY A 235 3.90 -10.93 -15.60
C GLY A 235 3.87 -11.15 -17.11
N SER A 236 4.66 -10.39 -17.89
CA SER A 236 4.59 -10.40 -19.36
C SER A 236 4.85 -11.76 -19.99
N ASN A 237 5.70 -12.61 -19.39
CA ASN A 237 5.98 -13.92 -19.99
C ASN A 237 4.77 -14.85 -19.98
N TYR A 238 3.94 -14.80 -18.94
CA TYR A 238 2.65 -15.52 -18.92
C TYR A 238 1.79 -15.13 -20.11
N TRP A 239 1.59 -13.82 -20.31
CA TRP A 239 0.72 -13.32 -21.38
C TRP A 239 1.21 -13.69 -22.78
N LYS A 240 2.53 -13.72 -23.01
CA LYS A 240 3.10 -14.21 -24.26
C LYS A 240 2.82 -15.68 -24.50
N GLU A 241 2.90 -16.52 -23.46
CA GLU A 241 2.55 -17.95 -23.55
C GLU A 241 1.06 -18.14 -23.91
N GLN A 242 0.20 -17.16 -23.57
CA GLN A 242 -1.22 -17.14 -23.98
C GLN A 242 -1.45 -16.54 -25.38
N GLY A 243 -0.39 -16.18 -26.10
CA GLY A 243 -0.46 -15.61 -27.46
C GLY A 243 -0.68 -14.10 -27.53
N ALA A 244 -0.69 -13.39 -26.40
CA ALA A 244 -0.85 -11.94 -26.38
C ALA A 244 0.44 -11.22 -26.83
N LYS A 245 0.28 -10.05 -27.46
CA LYS A 245 1.39 -9.15 -27.78
C LYS A 245 1.58 -8.12 -26.67
N ILE A 246 2.80 -8.00 -26.17
CA ILE A 246 3.18 -7.01 -25.17
C ILE A 246 3.46 -5.68 -25.87
N VAL A 247 2.80 -4.62 -25.42
CA VAL A 247 2.89 -3.26 -25.97
C VAL A 247 3.48 -2.33 -24.91
N ALA A 248 4.49 -1.54 -25.29
CA ALA A 248 5.07 -0.54 -24.39
C ALA A 248 5.59 0.69 -25.15
N HIS A 249 5.93 1.74 -24.42
CA HIS A 249 6.69 2.85 -24.99
C HIS A 249 8.11 2.41 -25.40
N LYS A 250 8.72 3.05 -26.40
CA LYS A 250 10.09 2.73 -26.84
C LYS A 250 11.12 2.82 -25.71
N ILE A 251 10.97 3.81 -24.81
CA ILE A 251 11.87 3.97 -23.65
C ILE A 251 11.69 2.79 -22.67
N ALA A 252 10.45 2.37 -22.39
CA ALA A 252 10.19 1.23 -21.52
C ALA A 252 10.86 -0.06 -22.05
N LYS A 253 10.91 -0.27 -23.37
CA LYS A 253 11.60 -1.43 -23.96
C LYS A 253 13.08 -1.45 -23.62
N GLU A 254 13.77 -0.31 -23.74
CA GLU A 254 15.20 -0.23 -23.41
C GLU A 254 15.44 -0.37 -21.89
N GLU A 255 14.59 0.23 -21.06
CA GLU A 255 14.65 0.06 -19.60
C GLU A 255 14.44 -1.42 -19.19
N ILE A 256 13.47 -2.11 -19.79
CA ILE A 256 13.23 -3.54 -19.56
C ILE A 256 14.41 -4.38 -20.05
N LYS A 257 15.04 -4.02 -21.18
CA LYS A 257 16.23 -4.69 -21.69
C LYS A 257 17.41 -4.56 -20.72
N ASN A 258 17.61 -3.38 -20.13
CA ASN A 258 18.62 -3.17 -19.09
C ASN A 258 18.33 -4.03 -17.85
N LYS A 259 17.08 -4.03 -17.37
CA LYS A 259 16.63 -4.88 -16.25
C LYS A 259 16.78 -6.38 -16.53
N LYS A 260 16.61 -6.81 -17.79
CA LYS A 260 16.83 -8.20 -18.22
C LYS A 260 18.31 -8.60 -18.16
N ASN A 261 19.22 -7.67 -18.45
CA ASN A 261 20.66 -7.89 -18.43
C ASN A 261 21.25 -7.80 -17.01
N ASP A 262 20.57 -7.12 -16.08
CA ASP A 262 20.90 -7.13 -14.65
C ASP A 262 20.46 -8.44 -13.98
N LYS A 263 21.43 -9.34 -13.75
CA LYS A 263 21.21 -10.63 -13.09
C LYS A 263 20.61 -10.47 -11.68
N THR A 264 20.86 -9.36 -11.00
CA THR A 264 20.40 -9.13 -9.62
C THR A 264 18.95 -8.67 -9.53
N PHE A 265 18.35 -8.24 -10.64
CA PHE A 265 17.03 -7.59 -10.63
C PHE A 265 15.91 -8.52 -10.14
N LEU A 266 15.89 -9.78 -10.60
CA LEU A 266 14.94 -10.79 -10.14
C LEU A 266 15.34 -11.39 -8.80
N GLU A 267 16.64 -11.59 -8.56
CA GLU A 267 17.16 -12.16 -7.29
C GLU A 267 16.74 -11.35 -6.08
N LYS A 268 16.87 -10.01 -6.14
CA LYS A 268 16.41 -9.10 -5.06
C LYS A 268 14.92 -9.25 -4.75
N ARG A 269 14.11 -9.62 -5.74
CA ARG A 269 12.66 -9.84 -5.59
C ARG A 269 12.33 -11.23 -5.07
N ALA A 270 13.14 -12.24 -5.39
CA ALA A 270 12.93 -13.62 -4.97
C ALA A 270 12.86 -13.74 -3.44
N ASN A 271 13.70 -13.01 -2.70
CA ASN A 271 13.68 -13.05 -1.23
C ASN A 271 12.35 -12.53 -0.63
N ARG A 272 11.75 -11.51 -1.25
CA ARG A 272 10.48 -10.93 -0.79
C ARG A 272 9.27 -11.73 -1.24
N MET A 273 9.29 -12.20 -2.49
CA MET A 273 8.14 -12.83 -3.14
C MET A 273 8.12 -14.35 -3.03
N LYS A 274 9.26 -14.99 -2.72
CA LYS A 274 9.40 -16.43 -2.52
C LYS A 274 8.76 -17.21 -3.68
N ASP A 275 7.92 -18.19 -3.36
CA ASP A 275 7.18 -19.03 -4.29
C ASP A 275 6.27 -18.22 -5.24
N LYS A 276 5.82 -17.01 -4.86
CA LYS A 276 4.99 -16.17 -5.73
C LYS A 276 5.74 -15.62 -6.95
N LEU A 277 7.08 -15.66 -6.97
CA LEU A 277 7.88 -15.28 -8.13
C LEU A 277 8.08 -16.44 -9.13
N SER A 278 7.62 -17.66 -8.81
CA SER A 278 7.81 -18.84 -9.66
C SER A 278 7.39 -18.57 -11.11
N PHE A 279 8.14 -19.12 -12.06
CA PHE A 279 7.95 -19.01 -13.52
C PHE A 279 8.10 -17.59 -14.10
N THR A 280 8.35 -16.57 -13.28
CA THR A 280 8.48 -15.18 -13.74
C THR A 280 9.79 -15.00 -14.49
N LYS A 281 9.70 -14.49 -15.73
CA LYS A 281 10.86 -14.20 -16.59
C LYS A 281 10.69 -12.84 -17.23
N ILE A 282 11.79 -12.08 -17.32
CA ILE A 282 11.77 -10.79 -18.02
C ILE A 282 11.78 -11.04 -19.53
N VAL A 283 10.71 -10.61 -20.20
CA VAL A 283 10.56 -10.64 -21.66
C VAL A 283 10.40 -9.22 -22.21
N LEU A 284 10.88 -8.99 -23.42
CA LEU A 284 10.81 -7.67 -24.05
C LEU A 284 9.44 -7.42 -24.70
N PRO A 285 8.97 -6.16 -24.77
CA PRO A 285 7.79 -5.80 -25.55
C PRO A 285 7.89 -6.21 -27.03
N ASP A 286 6.78 -6.71 -27.59
CA ASP A 286 6.68 -7.09 -29.01
C ASP A 286 6.37 -5.88 -29.90
N ILE A 287 5.57 -4.96 -29.38
CA ILE A 287 5.11 -3.75 -30.06
C ILE A 287 5.60 -2.56 -29.27
N VAL A 288 6.28 -1.64 -29.94
CA VAL A 288 6.67 -0.35 -29.36
C VAL A 288 6.05 0.81 -30.12
N PHE A 289 5.89 1.93 -29.43
CA PHE A 289 5.46 3.19 -30.02
C PHE A 289 6.19 4.37 -29.37
N ASP A 290 6.10 5.52 -30.03
CA ASP A 290 6.70 6.78 -29.59
C ASP A 290 5.64 7.66 -28.90
N THR A 291 4.75 8.31 -29.66
CA THR A 291 3.80 9.26 -29.06
C THR A 291 2.40 8.68 -28.81
N LYS A 292 1.83 7.99 -29.81
CA LYS A 292 0.46 7.44 -29.75
C LYS A 292 0.37 6.15 -30.55
N LYS A 293 -0.43 5.19 -30.07
CA LYS A 293 -0.84 4.02 -30.85
C LYS A 293 -2.32 3.70 -30.61
N GLU A 294 -3.07 3.55 -31.70
CA GLU A 294 -4.49 3.20 -31.65
C GLU A 294 -4.71 1.69 -31.82
N PHE A 295 -5.75 1.18 -31.19
CA PHE A 295 -6.20 -0.20 -31.32
C PHE A 295 -7.71 -0.24 -31.44
N ASP A 296 -8.21 -1.10 -32.32
CA ASP A 296 -9.63 -1.46 -32.41
C ASP A 296 -9.83 -2.88 -31.89
N LEU A 297 -10.55 -3.01 -30.77
CA LEU A 297 -10.84 -4.29 -30.11
C LEU A 297 -12.10 -4.97 -30.69
N GLY A 298 -12.65 -4.44 -31.77
CA GLY A 298 -13.95 -4.80 -32.33
C GLY A 298 -15.03 -3.88 -31.79
N GLY A 299 -15.05 -2.62 -32.24
CA GLY A 299 -16.09 -1.64 -31.87
C GLY A 299 -15.79 -0.81 -30.62
N ILE A 300 -14.67 -1.09 -29.94
CA ILE A 300 -14.09 -0.21 -28.90
C ILE A 300 -12.71 0.20 -29.37
N LYS A 301 -12.57 1.49 -29.72
CA LYS A 301 -11.28 2.12 -30.02
C LYS A 301 -10.61 2.57 -28.73
N VAL A 302 -9.34 2.24 -28.59
CA VAL A 302 -8.50 2.63 -27.45
C VAL A 302 -7.17 3.20 -27.95
N GLU A 303 -6.59 4.12 -27.20
CA GLU A 303 -5.34 4.81 -27.54
C GLU A 303 -4.31 4.63 -26.42
N ALA A 304 -3.16 4.02 -26.72
CA ALA A 304 -1.98 4.14 -25.87
C ALA A 304 -1.34 5.51 -26.15
N ARG A 305 -1.13 6.32 -25.11
CA ARG A 305 -0.63 7.70 -25.24
C ARG A 305 0.54 7.97 -24.32
N TYR A 306 1.58 8.57 -24.87
CA TYR A 306 2.72 9.12 -24.15
C TYR A 306 2.58 10.64 -24.07
N PHE A 307 2.71 11.23 -22.88
CA PHE A 307 2.54 12.68 -22.66
C PHE A 307 3.86 13.43 -22.45
N GLY A 308 4.96 12.70 -22.32
CA GLY A 308 6.25 13.22 -21.85
C GLY A 308 6.67 12.50 -20.57
N TYR A 309 7.83 12.87 -20.03
CA TYR A 309 8.32 12.31 -18.77
C TYR A 309 7.37 12.65 -17.63
N ALA A 310 7.19 11.68 -16.73
CA ALA A 310 6.31 11.78 -15.59
C ALA A 310 7.00 11.16 -14.36
N HIS A 311 6.40 10.13 -13.76
CA HIS A 311 6.97 9.38 -12.65
C HIS A 311 8.29 8.69 -13.04
N GLU A 312 8.34 8.12 -14.24
CA GLU A 312 9.51 7.66 -14.99
C GLU A 312 9.52 8.29 -16.41
N HIS A 313 10.52 7.97 -17.22
CA HIS A 313 10.62 8.47 -18.60
C HIS A 313 9.74 7.71 -19.59
N SER A 314 9.10 6.63 -19.16
CA SER A 314 8.39 5.72 -20.04
C SER A 314 6.89 5.57 -19.76
N ASP A 315 6.34 6.39 -18.86
CA ASP A 315 4.92 6.34 -18.49
C ASP A 315 3.99 6.63 -19.66
N ILE A 316 3.01 5.76 -19.85
CA ILE A 316 1.93 5.92 -20.82
C ILE A 316 0.57 5.88 -20.12
N ALA A 317 -0.48 6.26 -20.84
CA ALA A 317 -1.86 6.04 -20.43
C ALA A 317 -2.65 5.30 -21.52
N LEU A 318 -3.67 4.56 -21.13
CA LEU A 318 -4.67 3.98 -22.04
C LEU A 318 -5.95 4.81 -22.01
N TRP A 319 -6.20 5.54 -23.09
CA TRP A 319 -7.38 6.38 -23.26
C TRP A 319 -8.48 5.66 -24.04
N ILE A 320 -9.71 5.72 -23.55
CA ILE A 320 -10.90 5.17 -24.21
C ILE A 320 -11.87 6.34 -24.52
N PRO A 321 -11.75 6.98 -25.70
CA PRO A 321 -12.41 8.26 -26.00
C PRO A 321 -13.93 8.25 -25.84
N LYS A 322 -14.59 7.22 -26.39
CA LYS A 322 -16.06 7.14 -26.41
C LYS A 322 -16.66 7.06 -25.00
N GLN A 323 -16.00 6.35 -24.10
CA GLN A 323 -16.42 6.18 -22.70
C GLN A 323 -15.88 7.31 -21.80
N LYS A 324 -14.94 8.12 -22.29
CA LYS A 324 -14.17 9.10 -21.51
C LYS A 324 -13.53 8.49 -20.25
N VAL A 325 -12.98 7.28 -20.39
CA VAL A 325 -12.26 6.55 -19.34
C VAL A 325 -10.78 6.53 -19.68
N ILE A 326 -9.92 6.79 -18.70
CA ILE A 326 -8.47 6.66 -18.84
C ILE A 326 -7.90 5.73 -17.77
N PHE A 327 -7.05 4.79 -18.16
CA PHE A 327 -6.08 4.20 -17.25
C PHE A 327 -4.83 5.07 -17.32
N ALA A 328 -4.59 5.86 -16.28
CA ALA A 328 -3.53 6.87 -16.26
C ALA A 328 -2.16 6.27 -15.91
N GLY A 329 -2.14 5.09 -15.28
CA GLY A 329 -0.93 4.55 -14.68
C GLY A 329 -0.31 5.52 -13.68
N ASP A 330 1.01 5.43 -13.51
CA ASP A 330 1.75 6.30 -12.60
C ASP A 330 1.90 7.76 -13.11
N LEU A 331 1.15 8.16 -14.14
CA LEU A 331 0.95 9.58 -14.44
C LEU A 331 0.07 10.28 -13.39
N ALA A 332 -0.80 9.52 -12.71
CA ALA A 332 -1.77 10.04 -11.73
C ALA A 332 -1.99 9.08 -10.55
N PHE A 333 -2.03 9.63 -9.35
CA PHE A 333 -2.11 8.91 -8.08
C PHE A 333 -3.36 9.27 -7.27
N ASN A 334 -3.86 8.30 -6.51
CA ASN A 334 -4.95 8.45 -5.57
C ASN A 334 -4.73 7.55 -4.35
N GLN A 335 -5.11 8.00 -3.15
CA GLN A 335 -4.99 7.27 -1.87
C GLN A 335 -3.55 6.91 -1.43
N ARG A 336 -2.59 6.89 -2.34
CA ARG A 336 -1.16 6.65 -2.13
C ARG A 336 -0.36 7.91 -2.43
N LEU A 337 0.62 8.23 -1.59
CA LEU A 337 1.62 9.25 -1.90
C LEU A 337 2.47 8.80 -3.09
N LEU A 338 2.59 9.64 -4.12
CA LEU A 338 3.45 9.35 -5.25
C LEU A 338 4.92 9.38 -4.83
N PRO A 339 5.78 8.49 -5.35
CA PRO A 339 7.22 8.59 -5.13
C PRO A 339 7.86 9.60 -6.10
N ILE A 340 8.91 10.26 -5.65
CA ILE A 340 9.86 11.00 -6.48
C ILE A 340 11.18 10.25 -6.38
N PHE A 341 11.67 9.76 -7.51
CA PHE A 341 12.96 9.08 -7.63
C PHE A 341 13.98 10.00 -8.28
N GLU A 342 15.26 9.61 -8.26
CA GLU A 342 16.34 10.37 -8.91
C GLU A 342 16.08 10.59 -10.42
N ILE A 343 15.35 9.67 -11.07
CA ILE A 343 14.95 9.78 -12.48
C ILE A 343 13.71 10.67 -12.69
N THR A 344 12.96 10.99 -11.63
CA THR A 344 11.70 11.74 -11.76
C THR A 344 12.01 13.21 -12.00
N GLU A 345 11.57 13.74 -13.14
CA GLU A 345 11.74 15.15 -13.51
C GLU A 345 10.41 15.91 -13.29
N VAL A 346 10.20 16.46 -12.08
CA VAL A 346 8.94 17.11 -11.68
C VAL A 346 8.46 18.20 -12.65
N PRO A 347 9.29 19.12 -13.17
CA PRO A 347 8.83 20.10 -14.16
C PRO A 347 8.28 19.46 -15.43
N LYS A 348 8.91 18.39 -15.92
CA LYS A 348 8.44 17.66 -17.11
C LYS A 348 7.16 16.88 -16.83
N TRP A 349 7.02 16.33 -15.62
CA TRP A 349 5.76 15.69 -15.20
C TRP A 349 4.60 16.68 -15.19
N LEU A 350 4.80 17.90 -14.66
CA LEU A 350 3.79 18.95 -14.72
C LEU A 350 3.43 19.34 -16.16
N GLN A 351 4.39 19.39 -17.09
CA GLN A 351 4.11 19.60 -18.52
C GLN A 351 3.33 18.43 -19.16
N ALA A 352 3.67 17.19 -18.81
CA ALA A 352 2.92 16.01 -19.25
C ALA A 352 1.49 16.03 -18.71
N TRP A 353 1.31 16.46 -17.46
CA TRP A 353 0.00 16.63 -16.83
C TRP A 353 -0.91 17.59 -17.60
N GLU A 354 -0.39 18.73 -18.08
CA GLU A 354 -1.18 19.69 -18.87
C GLU A 354 -1.72 19.06 -20.17
N LYS A 355 -0.95 18.20 -20.82
CA LYS A 355 -1.40 17.47 -22.02
C LYS A 355 -2.42 16.38 -21.66
N PHE A 356 -2.21 15.69 -20.55
CA PHE A 356 -3.12 14.68 -20.01
C PHE A 356 -4.49 15.27 -19.64
N ALA A 357 -4.50 16.38 -18.92
CA ALA A 357 -5.72 17.06 -18.47
C ALA A 357 -6.61 17.54 -19.63
N LYS A 358 -6.01 17.89 -20.78
CA LYS A 358 -6.74 18.28 -22.01
C LYS A 358 -7.66 17.20 -22.56
N LEU A 359 -7.44 15.92 -22.22
CA LEU A 359 -8.35 14.83 -22.60
C LEU A 359 -9.71 14.91 -21.90
N LYS A 360 -9.80 15.65 -20.78
CA LYS A 360 -11.01 15.80 -19.96
C LYS A 360 -11.68 14.45 -19.64
N PRO A 361 -10.95 13.46 -19.08
CA PRO A 361 -11.52 12.18 -18.73
C PRO A 361 -12.60 12.34 -17.65
N LYS A 362 -13.69 11.57 -17.77
CA LYS A 362 -14.75 11.53 -16.77
C LYS A 362 -14.40 10.57 -15.64
N ILE A 363 -13.75 9.45 -15.98
CA ILE A 363 -13.33 8.41 -15.04
C ILE A 363 -11.83 8.18 -15.22
N VAL A 364 -11.10 8.18 -14.11
CA VAL A 364 -9.66 7.95 -14.05
C VAL A 364 -9.40 6.70 -13.23
N VAL A 365 -8.71 5.73 -13.83
CA VAL A 365 -8.08 4.62 -13.11
C VAL A 365 -6.62 5.02 -12.91
N PRO A 366 -6.22 5.45 -11.69
CA PRO A 366 -4.84 5.86 -11.39
C PRO A 366 -3.89 4.65 -11.41
N GLY A 367 -2.58 4.88 -11.35
CA GLY A 367 -1.59 3.80 -11.19
C GLY A 367 -1.78 3.06 -9.88
N HIS A 368 -2.11 3.80 -8.81
CA HIS A 368 -2.39 3.27 -7.48
C HIS A 368 -3.69 3.86 -6.90
N GLY A 369 -4.46 3.01 -6.23
CA GLY A 369 -5.67 3.39 -5.49
C GLY A 369 -6.97 3.28 -6.31
N ASP A 370 -8.08 3.64 -5.68
CA ASP A 370 -9.40 3.47 -6.28
C ASP A 370 -9.66 4.31 -7.53
N VAL A 371 -10.52 3.78 -8.40
CA VAL A 371 -11.16 4.49 -9.52
C VAL A 371 -11.73 5.82 -9.04
N THR A 372 -11.44 6.88 -9.78
CA THR A 372 -11.69 8.24 -9.33
C THR A 372 -11.93 9.19 -10.52
N ASN A 373 -11.73 10.48 -10.31
CA ASN A 373 -11.93 11.55 -11.29
C ASN A 373 -10.76 12.55 -11.29
N MET A 374 -10.79 13.48 -12.25
CA MET A 374 -9.76 14.50 -12.40
C MET A 374 -9.56 15.39 -11.18
N LYS A 375 -10.62 15.75 -10.44
CA LYS A 375 -10.50 16.59 -9.24
C LYS A 375 -9.63 15.90 -8.19
N THR A 376 -9.88 14.62 -7.95
CA THR A 376 -9.13 13.84 -6.96
C THR A 376 -7.66 13.67 -7.35
N VAL A 377 -7.37 13.27 -8.60
CA VAL A 377 -5.98 13.08 -9.02
C VAL A 377 -5.23 14.40 -9.18
N THR A 378 -5.91 15.50 -9.51
CA THR A 378 -5.28 16.84 -9.49
C THR A 378 -4.79 17.17 -8.09
N LYS A 379 -5.63 16.97 -7.07
CA LYS A 379 -5.28 17.20 -5.67
C LYS A 379 -4.09 16.34 -5.20
N TYR A 380 -4.09 15.06 -5.54
CA TYR A 380 -3.11 14.10 -4.99
C TYR A 380 -1.91 13.83 -5.91
N THR A 381 -1.81 14.51 -7.04
CA THR A 381 -0.66 14.42 -7.94
C THR A 381 -0.14 15.80 -8.29
N LYS A 382 -0.87 16.57 -9.09
CA LYS A 382 -0.42 17.90 -9.53
C LYS A 382 -0.21 18.84 -8.36
N ASP A 383 -1.20 18.98 -7.48
CA ASP A 383 -1.13 19.96 -6.38
C ASP A 383 -0.06 19.56 -5.35
N TYR A 384 0.16 18.25 -5.16
CA TYR A 384 1.27 17.74 -4.35
C TYR A 384 2.64 18.13 -4.94
N LEU A 385 2.84 17.89 -6.23
CA LEU A 385 4.09 18.21 -6.92
C LEU A 385 4.36 19.72 -6.89
N ILE A 386 3.35 20.54 -7.14
CA ILE A 386 3.45 22.01 -7.08
C ILE A 386 3.77 22.47 -5.66
N HIS A 387 3.06 21.94 -4.66
CA HIS A 387 3.30 22.30 -3.25
C HIS A 387 4.74 22.01 -2.85
N LEU A 388 5.24 20.82 -3.15
CA LEU A 388 6.59 20.41 -2.80
C LEU A 388 7.64 21.24 -3.56
N GLN A 389 7.49 21.39 -4.89
CA GLN A 389 8.41 22.16 -5.71
C GLN A 389 8.48 23.63 -5.26
N SER A 390 7.34 24.30 -5.07
CA SER A 390 7.31 25.71 -4.65
C SER A 390 7.85 25.92 -3.24
N SER A 391 7.59 24.99 -2.32
CA SER A 391 8.11 25.06 -0.95
C SER A 391 9.63 24.90 -0.93
N ILE A 392 10.18 23.99 -1.73
CA ILE A 392 11.63 23.79 -1.87
C ILE A 392 12.27 25.00 -2.55
N GLN A 393 11.68 25.52 -3.63
CA GLN A 393 12.19 26.70 -4.32
C GLN A 393 12.33 27.87 -3.36
N LYS A 394 11.31 28.13 -2.54
CA LYS A 394 11.37 29.20 -1.54
C LYS A 394 12.53 29.02 -0.56
N ILE A 395 12.77 27.80 -0.09
CA ILE A 395 13.87 27.52 0.85
C ILE A 395 15.23 27.80 0.19
N ILE A 396 15.41 27.40 -1.07
CA ILE A 396 16.62 27.68 -1.84
C ILE A 396 16.80 29.19 -2.05
N ASP A 397 15.72 29.90 -2.44
CA ASP A 397 15.74 31.35 -2.66
C ASP A 397 16.10 32.12 -1.36
N ASP A 398 15.69 31.60 -0.20
CA ASP A 398 15.99 32.13 1.13
C ASP A 398 17.39 31.69 1.65
N GLY A 399 18.17 30.95 0.86
CA GLY A 399 19.52 30.47 1.22
C GLY A 399 19.55 29.30 2.22
N GLY A 400 18.43 28.60 2.39
CA GLY A 400 18.29 27.47 3.30
C GLY A 400 18.83 26.16 2.72
N ASP A 401 18.99 25.16 3.59
CA ASP A 401 19.59 23.87 3.24
C ASP A 401 18.56 22.71 3.23
N GLN A 402 19.04 21.48 3.01
CA GLN A 402 18.20 20.29 3.02
C GLN A 402 17.55 20.03 4.40
N THR A 403 18.17 20.46 5.50
CA THR A 403 17.59 20.37 6.85
C THR A 403 16.35 21.25 6.97
N ASP A 404 16.40 22.44 6.39
CA ASP A 404 15.24 23.33 6.30
C ASP A 404 14.14 22.74 5.42
N ALA A 405 14.50 22.11 4.29
CA ALA A 405 13.55 21.41 3.43
C ALA A 405 12.74 20.33 4.17
N TYR A 406 13.35 19.63 5.13
CA TYR A 406 12.62 18.64 5.94
C TYR A 406 11.57 19.22 6.90
N LYS A 407 11.50 20.55 7.04
CA LYS A 407 10.49 21.26 7.84
C LYS A 407 9.26 21.68 7.03
N ILE A 408 9.21 21.40 5.72
CA ILE A 408 8.06 21.70 4.85
C ILE A 408 6.78 21.08 5.45
N ASP A 409 5.71 21.87 5.53
CA ASP A 409 4.41 21.39 6.00
C ASP A 409 3.77 20.46 4.97
N MET A 410 3.65 19.19 5.34
CA MET A 410 3.07 18.14 4.51
C MET A 410 1.81 17.53 5.12
N ARG A 411 1.22 18.18 6.14
CA ARG A 411 0.04 17.70 6.89
C ARG A 411 -1.16 17.39 5.99
N ALA A 412 -1.32 18.14 4.90
CA ALA A 412 -2.37 17.92 3.91
C ALA A 412 -2.29 16.57 3.16
N PHE A 413 -1.17 15.84 3.29
CA PHE A 413 -0.87 14.58 2.60
C PHE A 413 -0.58 13.42 3.56
N GLU A 414 -0.54 13.65 4.88
CA GLU A 414 -0.19 12.65 5.90
C GLU A 414 -1.14 11.45 5.95
N HIS A 415 -2.37 11.63 5.49
CA HIS A 415 -3.38 10.57 5.42
C HIS A 415 -3.23 9.65 4.21
N LEU A 416 -2.33 9.96 3.27
CA LEU A 416 -2.08 9.11 2.11
C LEU A 416 -1.24 7.90 2.52
N ASP A 417 -1.58 6.75 1.94
CA ASP A 417 -0.80 5.53 2.09
C ASP A 417 0.64 5.79 1.60
N THR A 418 1.63 5.17 2.23
CA THR A 418 3.08 5.34 1.96
C THR A 418 3.68 6.70 2.30
N TYR A 419 2.94 7.60 2.96
CA TYR A 419 3.46 8.91 3.38
C TYR A 419 4.71 8.81 4.27
N ARG A 420 4.76 7.83 5.19
CA ARG A 420 5.91 7.65 6.10
C ARG A 420 7.19 7.34 5.33
N GLU A 421 7.06 6.50 4.32
CA GLU A 421 8.16 6.00 3.52
C GLU A 421 8.63 7.05 2.52
N LEU A 422 7.69 7.76 1.90
CA LEU A 422 7.97 8.61 0.73
C LEU A 422 8.00 10.11 1.04
N GLY A 423 7.31 10.60 2.08
CA GLY A 423 7.21 12.04 2.35
C GLY A 423 8.58 12.69 2.52
N ARG A 424 9.40 12.13 3.42
CA ARG A 424 10.77 12.59 3.64
C ARG A 424 11.69 12.30 2.45
N GLN A 425 11.54 11.14 1.80
CA GLN A 425 12.32 10.78 0.62
C GLN A 425 12.12 11.80 -0.51
N ASN A 426 10.87 12.13 -0.82
CA ASN A 426 10.50 13.03 -1.91
C ASN A 426 11.07 14.44 -1.67
N ILE A 427 10.99 14.95 -0.44
CA ILE A 427 11.63 16.22 -0.06
C ILE A 427 13.12 16.15 -0.36
N GLY A 428 13.81 15.13 0.14
CA GLY A 428 15.26 15.02 0.00
C GLY A 428 15.73 14.86 -1.44
N VAL A 429 15.03 14.05 -2.24
CA VAL A 429 15.35 13.85 -3.67
C VAL A 429 15.12 15.15 -4.44
N LEU A 430 13.95 15.77 -4.31
CA LEU A 430 13.63 16.96 -5.08
C LEU A 430 14.50 18.15 -4.68
N PHE A 431 14.85 18.31 -3.39
CA PHE A 431 15.76 19.34 -2.94
C PHE A 431 17.13 19.21 -3.64
N ARG A 432 17.73 18.01 -3.62
CA ARG A 432 19.01 17.77 -4.30
C ARG A 432 18.92 18.01 -5.81
N GLN A 433 17.79 17.67 -6.44
CA GLN A 433 17.62 17.92 -7.87
C GLN A 433 17.52 19.42 -8.19
N MET A 434 17.02 20.24 -7.28
CA MET A 434 16.79 21.68 -7.49
C MET A 434 17.96 22.56 -7.02
N GLU A 435 18.70 22.16 -5.97
CA GLU A 435 19.83 22.94 -5.41
C GLU A 435 20.98 23.14 -6.42
N PHE A 436 21.10 22.25 -7.42
CA PHE A 436 22.14 22.32 -8.46
C PHE A 436 21.62 22.74 -9.84
N GLN A 437 20.41 23.30 -9.92
CA GLN A 437 19.86 23.94 -11.13
C GLN A 437 20.05 25.45 -11.07
#